data_AF-A0A7W6A0N8-F1
#
_entry.id   AF-A0A7W6A0N8-F1
#
_cell.length_a   1.000
_cell.length_b   1.000
_cell.length_c   1.000
_cell.angle_alpha   90.00
_cell.angle_beta   90.00
_cell.angle_gamma   90.00
#
_symmetry.space_group_name_H-M   'P 1'
#
loop_
_entity.id
_entity.type
_entity.pdbx_description
1 polymer ?
#
loop_
_entity_poly.entity_id
_entity_poly.type
_entity_poly.pdbx_seq_one_letter_code
_entity_poly.pdbx_strand_id
1 'polypeptide(L)'
;MSTVAATPAPTLSLKPKVATDREKLSQAAKQFEAIFVRQMLASARATDFGGKGVFGEMDQTFVQMRDDRFAEIASQTGALGLAKQIENHLAAQLRPEAPAAKGK
;
A
#
# COMPACT_ATOMS: atom_id res chain seq x y z
N MET A 1 48.58 -15.79 36.37
CA MET A 1 47.60 -16.49 35.51
C MET A 1 46.34 -15.64 35.50
N SER A 2 46.06 -14.92 34.40
CA SER A 2 44.88 -14.05 34.29
C SER A 2 43.90 -14.68 33.30
N THR A 3 42.71 -15.01 33.77
CA THR A 3 41.60 -15.52 32.95
C THR A 3 40.81 -14.34 32.40
N VAL A 4 40.76 -14.18 31.08
CA VAL A 4 39.82 -13.24 30.43
C VAL A 4 38.45 -13.91 30.33
N ALA A 5 37.42 -13.28 30.87
CA ALA A 5 36.05 -13.73 30.73
C ALA A 5 35.47 -13.24 29.39
N ALA A 6 35.00 -14.17 28.56
CA ALA A 6 34.31 -13.84 27.31
C ALA A 6 32.85 -13.47 27.59
N THR A 7 32.43 -12.30 27.13
CA THR A 7 31.03 -11.83 27.18
C THR A 7 30.24 -12.49 26.04
N PRO A 8 29.10 -13.15 26.30
CA PRO A 8 28.29 -13.72 25.23
C PRO A 8 27.56 -12.61 24.46
N ALA A 9 27.72 -12.59 23.13
CA ALA A 9 27.00 -11.70 22.24
C ALA A 9 25.50 -12.09 22.15
N PRO A 10 24.57 -11.14 22.01
CA PRO A 10 23.16 -11.44 21.84
C PRO A 10 22.92 -12.06 20.45
N THR A 11 22.38 -13.28 20.43
CA THR A 11 21.88 -13.92 19.21
C THR A 11 20.61 -13.20 18.75
N LEU A 12 20.71 -12.39 17.70
CA LEU A 12 19.55 -11.79 17.04
C LEU A 12 18.88 -12.85 16.14
N SER A 13 17.81 -13.47 16.63
CA SER A 13 16.98 -14.36 15.82
C SER A 13 16.06 -13.55 14.90
N LEU A 14 16.41 -13.44 13.61
CA LEU A 14 15.49 -12.94 12.59
C LEU A 14 14.52 -14.07 12.18
N LYS A 15 13.39 -14.17 12.89
CA LYS A 15 12.25 -14.95 12.36
C LYS A 15 11.54 -14.11 11.29
N PRO A 16 11.24 -14.67 10.11
CA PRO A 16 10.44 -13.97 9.10
C PRO A 16 9.10 -13.56 9.72
N LYS A 17 8.80 -12.26 9.77
CA LYS A 17 7.48 -11.80 10.20
C LYS A 17 6.49 -12.12 9.09
N VAL A 18 5.69 -13.17 9.29
CA VAL A 18 4.54 -13.44 8.44
C VAL A 18 3.57 -12.27 8.59
N ALA A 19 3.29 -11.59 7.48
CA ALA A 19 2.32 -10.50 7.44
C ALA A 19 0.95 -11.05 7.89
N THR A 20 0.37 -10.39 8.88
CA THR A 20 -1.00 -10.64 9.35
C THR A 20 -1.98 -10.39 8.20
N ASP A 21 -3.16 -10.99 8.27
CA ASP A 21 -4.17 -10.78 7.22
C ASP A 21 -4.56 -9.31 7.10
N ARG A 22 -4.52 -8.56 8.20
CA ARG A 22 -4.71 -7.10 8.19
C ARG A 22 -3.61 -6.36 7.42
N GLU A 23 -2.35 -6.75 7.58
CA GLU A 23 -1.24 -6.15 6.83
C GLU A 23 -1.37 -6.42 5.33
N LYS A 24 -1.78 -7.65 4.95
CA LYS A 24 -2.06 -8.01 3.55
C LYS A 24 -3.25 -7.23 2.98
N LEU A 25 -4.33 -7.08 3.75
CA LEU A 25 -5.49 -6.28 3.37
C LEU A 25 -5.12 -4.81 3.14
N SER A 26 -4.35 -4.21 4.06
CA SER A 26 -3.85 -2.85 3.90
C SER A 26 -3.01 -2.70 2.63
N GLN A 27 -2.11 -3.65 2.35
CA GLN A 27 -1.31 -3.62 1.13
C GLN A 27 -2.17 -3.72 -0.13
N ALA A 28 -3.12 -4.65 -0.18
CA ALA A 28 -4.02 -4.81 -1.31
C ALA A 28 -4.90 -3.56 -1.53
N ALA A 29 -5.40 -2.95 -0.47
CA ALA A 29 -6.20 -1.75 -0.53
C ALA A 29 -5.42 -0.55 -1.10
N LYS A 30 -4.14 -0.40 -0.72
CA LYS A 30 -3.24 0.62 -1.30
C LYS A 30 -2.99 0.38 -2.79
N GLN A 31 -2.75 -0.86 -3.21
CA GLN A 31 -2.59 -1.18 -4.64
C GLN A 31 -3.85 -0.84 -5.44
N PHE A 32 -5.03 -1.08 -4.88
CA PHE A 32 -6.30 -0.69 -5.51
C PHE A 32 -6.43 0.84 -5.65
N GLU A 33 -6.10 1.59 -4.60
CA GLU A 33 -6.09 3.06 -4.67
C GLU A 33 -5.13 3.58 -5.74
N ALA A 34 -3.94 2.98 -5.89
CA ALA A 34 -3.00 3.33 -6.95
C ALA A 34 -3.60 3.13 -8.35
N ILE A 35 -4.26 1.99 -8.61
CA ILE A 35 -4.93 1.73 -9.89
C ILE A 35 -6.02 2.76 -10.16
N PHE A 36 -6.83 3.07 -9.15
CA PHE A 36 -7.89 4.07 -9.26
C PHE A 36 -7.34 5.46 -9.58
N VAL A 37 -6.26 5.88 -8.90
CA VAL A 37 -5.59 7.16 -9.19
C VAL A 37 -5.08 7.21 -10.63
N ARG A 38 -4.44 6.13 -11.13
CA ARG A 38 -4.00 6.06 -12.53
C ARG A 38 -5.18 6.20 -13.49
N GLN A 39 -6.31 5.55 -13.19
CA GLN A 39 -7.50 5.64 -14.03
C GLN A 39 -8.14 7.03 -14.00
N MET A 40 -8.11 7.71 -12.84
CA MET A 40 -8.56 9.09 -12.68
C MET A 40 -7.66 10.08 -13.45
N LEU A 41 -6.34 9.88 -13.40
CA LEU A 41 -5.39 10.69 -14.20
C LEU A 41 -5.60 10.44 -15.69
N ALA A 42 -5.81 9.18 -16.09
CA ALA A 42 -6.10 8.81 -17.46
C ALA A 42 -7.41 9.43 -17.98
N SER A 43 -8.46 9.51 -17.17
CA SER A 43 -9.71 10.17 -17.55
C SER A 43 -9.58 11.69 -17.59
N ALA A 44 -8.82 12.29 -16.66
CA ALA A 44 -8.54 13.72 -16.66
C ALA A 44 -7.82 14.17 -17.95
N ARG A 45 -6.82 13.42 -18.44
CA ARG A 45 -6.15 13.72 -19.72
C ARG A 45 -7.02 13.45 -20.95
N ALA A 46 -7.93 12.48 -20.86
CA ALA A 46 -8.88 12.20 -21.94
C ALA A 46 -9.95 13.30 -22.04
N THR A 47 -10.15 14.06 -20.96
CA THR A 47 -11.00 15.24 -20.95
C THR A 47 -10.26 16.39 -21.65
N ASP A 48 -10.71 16.77 -22.83
CA ASP A 48 -10.17 17.90 -23.58
C ASP A 48 -10.53 19.21 -22.87
N PHE A 49 -9.54 19.86 -22.25
CA PHE A 49 -9.70 21.14 -21.57
C PHE A 49 -9.59 22.36 -22.49
N GLY A 50 -9.69 22.16 -23.81
CA GLY A 50 -9.69 23.24 -24.78
C GLY A 50 -8.30 23.51 -25.32
N GLY A 51 -7.96 22.78 -26.38
CA GLY A 51 -6.91 23.18 -27.31
C GLY A 51 -5.67 22.29 -27.23
N LYS A 52 -5.42 21.59 -28.34
CA LYS A 52 -4.30 20.67 -28.63
C LYS A 52 -2.89 21.30 -28.55
N GLY A 53 -2.71 22.41 -27.83
CA GLY A 53 -1.49 23.20 -27.82
C GLY A 53 -1.13 23.87 -26.49
N VAL A 54 -1.93 23.75 -25.42
CA VAL A 54 -1.60 24.37 -24.11
C VAL A 54 -0.56 23.55 -23.34
N PHE A 55 -0.63 22.23 -23.46
CA PHE A 55 0.41 21.30 -23.00
C PHE A 55 1.05 20.72 -24.26
N GLY A 56 2.28 21.12 -24.59
CA GLY A 56 2.98 20.62 -25.78
C GLY A 56 2.98 19.09 -25.85
N GLU A 57 3.18 18.53 -27.05
CA GLU A 57 3.34 17.08 -27.29
C GLU A 57 4.48 16.53 -26.41
N MET A 58 4.13 16.14 -25.18
CA MET A 58 5.03 15.47 -24.25
C MET A 58 4.98 13.98 -24.54
N ASP A 59 6.14 13.34 -24.59
CA ASP A 59 6.23 11.91 -24.86
C ASP A 59 5.30 11.12 -23.92
N GLN A 60 4.41 10.32 -24.52
CA GLN A 60 3.40 9.56 -23.77
C GLN A 60 4.03 8.65 -22.72
N THR A 61 5.23 8.12 -22.99
CA THR A 61 6.02 7.32 -22.05
C THR A 61 6.39 8.11 -20.79
N PHE A 62 6.75 9.39 -20.92
CA PHE A 62 7.08 10.22 -19.77
C PHE A 62 5.86 10.52 -18.91
N VAL A 63 4.73 10.84 -19.56
CA VAL A 63 3.45 11.04 -18.88
C VAL A 63 3.05 9.80 -18.10
N GLN A 64 3.18 8.62 -18.71
CA GLN A 64 2.88 7.35 -18.05
C GLN A 64 3.80 7.13 -16.83
N MET A 65 5.11 7.32 -16.94
CA MET A 65 6.03 7.18 -15.81
C MET A 65 5.71 8.13 -14.66
N ARG A 66 5.34 9.38 -14.99
CA ARG A 66 4.93 10.39 -14.00
C ARG A 66 3.65 9.96 -13.28
N ASP A 67 2.64 9.55 -14.03
CA ASP A 67 1.34 9.17 -13.48
C ASP A 67 1.47 7.90 -12.60
N ASP A 68 2.32 6.96 -13.01
CA ASP A 68 2.64 5.75 -12.23
C ASP A 68 3.29 6.10 -10.89
N ARG A 69 4.31 6.97 -10.91
CA ARG A 69 4.98 7.40 -9.69
C ARG A 69 4.07 8.21 -8.78
N PHE A 70 3.24 9.07 -9.36
CA PHE A 70 2.27 9.86 -8.59
C PHE A 70 1.24 8.96 -7.91
N ALA A 71 0.68 7.99 -8.63
CA ALA A 71 -0.29 7.06 -8.06
C ALA A 71 0.31 6.20 -6.94
N GLU A 72 1.55 5.76 -7.09
CA GLU A 72 2.28 5.05 -6.04
C GLU A 72 2.38 5.92 -4.76
N ILE A 73 2.87 7.15 -4.88
CA ILE A 73 2.99 8.07 -3.74
C ILE A 73 1.62 8.38 -3.13
N ALA A 74 0.61 8.66 -3.95
CA ALA A 74 -0.75 8.96 -3.50
C ALA A 74 -1.34 7.79 -2.70
N SER A 75 -1.13 6.55 -3.15
CA SER A 75 -1.60 5.35 -2.44
C SER A 75 -0.82 5.04 -1.15
N GLN A 76 0.48 5.32 -1.12
CA GLN A 76 1.31 5.11 0.07
C GLN A 76 0.96 6.12 1.18
N THR A 77 0.72 7.37 0.78
CA THR A 77 0.33 8.47 1.68
C THR A 77 -1.15 8.42 2.06
N GLY A 78 -1.97 7.67 1.32
CA GLY A 78 -3.42 7.63 1.52
C GLY A 78 -4.09 8.95 1.13
N ALA A 79 -3.58 9.64 0.11
CA ALA A 79 -4.00 10.98 -0.29
C ALA A 79 -5.51 11.09 -0.59
N LEU A 80 -6.14 10.01 -1.07
CA LEU A 80 -7.58 9.95 -1.33
C LEU A 80 -8.38 9.24 -0.23
N GLY A 81 -7.71 8.48 0.65
CA GLY A 81 -8.33 7.77 1.77
C GLY A 81 -9.17 6.55 1.38
N LEU A 82 -9.23 6.17 0.10
CA LEU A 82 -10.03 5.04 -0.38
C LEU A 82 -9.49 3.72 0.13
N ALA A 83 -8.16 3.57 0.16
CA ALA A 83 -7.52 2.37 0.72
C ALA A 83 -7.96 2.11 2.16
N LYS A 84 -8.05 3.18 2.97
CA LYS A 84 -8.46 3.09 4.38
C LYS A 84 -9.93 2.73 4.54
N GLN A 85 -10.79 3.25 3.66
CA GLN A 85 -12.21 2.90 3.67
C GLN A 85 -12.43 1.42 3.31
N ILE A 86 -11.71 0.92 2.29
CA ILE A 86 -11.75 -0.49 1.90
C ILE A 86 -11.22 -1.39 3.03
N GLU A 87 -10.09 -1.02 3.64
CA GLU A 87 -9.56 -1.76 4.80
C GLU A 87 -10.60 -1.84 5.91
N ASN A 88 -11.22 -0.71 6.28
CA ASN A 88 -12.22 -0.68 7.35
C ASN A 88 -13.44 -1.54 7.02
N HIS A 89 -13.94 -1.48 5.79
CA HIS A 89 -15.09 -2.27 5.37
C HIS A 89 -14.79 -3.77 5.38
N LEU A 90 -13.64 -4.17 4.85
CA LEU A 90 -13.25 -5.57 4.75
C LEU A 90 -12.80 -6.15 6.11
N ALA A 91 -12.14 -5.36 6.95
CA ALA A 91 -11.81 -5.73 8.31
C ALA A 91 -13.07 -5.97 9.16
N ALA A 92 -14.15 -5.21 8.93
CA ALA A 92 -15.44 -5.44 9.59
C ALA A 92 -16.10 -6.76 9.16
N GLN A 93 -15.80 -7.25 7.95
CA GLN A 93 -16.28 -8.54 7.44
C GLN A 93 -15.47 -9.73 7.96
N LEU A 94 -14.19 -9.53 8.30
CA LEU A 94 -13.32 -10.54 8.92
C LEU A 94 -13.65 -10.80 10.41
N ARG A 95 -14.93 -10.77 10.84
CA ARG A 95 -15.33 -11.05 12.23
C ARG A 95 -14.52 -12.24 12.77
N PRO A 96 -13.84 -12.12 13.93
CA PRO A 96 -13.19 -13.26 14.52
C PRO A 96 -14.26 -14.31 14.80
N GLU A 97 -14.03 -15.54 14.35
CA GLU A 97 -14.80 -16.70 14.75
C GLU A 97 -14.96 -16.64 16.27
N ALA A 98 -16.21 -16.70 16.74
CA ALA A 98 -16.54 -16.67 18.16
C ALA A 98 -15.69 -17.74 18.89
N PRO A 99 -15.17 -17.46 20.10
CA PRO A 99 -14.40 -18.45 20.82
C PRO A 99 -15.32 -19.66 21.05
N ALA A 100 -14.95 -20.79 20.44
CA ALA A 100 -15.59 -22.06 20.67
C ALA A 100 -15.69 -22.27 22.18
N ALA A 101 -16.93 -22.35 22.66
CA ALA A 101 -17.26 -22.50 24.06
C ALA A 101 -16.48 -23.68 24.66
N LYS A 102 -15.57 -23.39 25.59
CA LYS A 102 -15.17 -24.38 26.59
C LYS A 102 -16.35 -24.50 27.57
N GLY A 103 -17.01 -25.64 27.57
CA GLY A 103 -18.13 -25.90 28.49
C GLY A 103 -18.50 -27.36 28.58
N LYS A 104 -17.69 -28.09 29.38
CA LYS A 104 -17.93 -29.36 30.09
C LYS A 104 -18.52 -30.56 29.34
#